data_AF-A0ABD1DRY0-F1
#
_entry.id   AF-A0ABD1DRY0-F1
#
_cell.length_a   1.000
_cell.length_b   1.000
_cell.length_c   1.000
_cell.angle_alpha   90.00
_cell.angle_beta   90.00
_cell.angle_gamma   90.00
#
_symmetry.space_group_name_H-M   'P 1'
#
loop_
_entity.id
_entity.type
_entity.pdbx_description
1 polymer ?
#
loop_
_entity_poly.entity_id
_entity_poly.type
_entity_poly.pdbx_seq_one_letter_code
_entity_poly.pdbx_strand_id
1 'polypeptide(L)'
;MVEVREKQTGKFLKSKILEILAKYEIGVERIFCVTCDNGANMLATVRELRKEFEIILNGEASDNEDDEADEQAAWTILRSVLPEFQESVNLVRCGVHTLQLAVNDVTKRHDQHIRRISEVAKHCHLTDSWSFIHDYLETFEPVYYCTKNMQMHHVGLSDLVMAWLDAAYKVSMVESSLAKELSQALDSRLQMLKKCLPLKAALFLDPRFHYLDSTLFKDDEKAELRKFIRDTSTRIAALSSVADKTPQSAEPKPNPRDGFQAYLCGMFGGQPTTSKAGGKLSLDE
;
A
#
# COMPACT_ATOMS: atom_id res chain seq x y z
N MET A 1 -14.17 -9.85 -10.80
CA MET A 1 -13.58 -10.98 -10.04
C MET A 1 -13.17 -12.04 -11.05
N VAL A 2 -11.94 -12.55 -11.01
CA VAL A 2 -11.46 -13.61 -11.92
C VAL A 2 -11.38 -14.90 -11.14
N GLU A 3 -12.17 -15.90 -11.55
CA GLU A 3 -12.14 -17.23 -10.96
C GLU A 3 -10.93 -18.00 -11.50
N VAL A 4 -10.12 -18.57 -10.62
CA VAL A 4 -8.92 -19.34 -10.99
C VAL A 4 -9.11 -20.80 -10.55
N ARG A 5 -9.07 -21.72 -11.52
CA ARG A 5 -9.23 -23.17 -11.28
C ARG A 5 -7.92 -23.96 -11.33
N GLU A 6 -6.86 -23.32 -11.82
CA GLU A 6 -5.53 -23.93 -11.97
C GLU A 6 -4.64 -23.64 -10.76
N LYS A 7 -3.46 -24.28 -10.73
CA LYS A 7 -2.48 -24.07 -9.67
C LYS A 7 -2.01 -22.61 -9.68
N GLN A 8 -2.30 -21.90 -8.59
CA GLN A 8 -2.02 -20.48 -8.39
C GLN A 8 -0.53 -20.21 -8.11
N THR A 9 0.34 -20.52 -9.08
CA THR A 9 1.77 -20.20 -9.01
C THR A 9 2.00 -18.71 -9.22
N GLY A 10 3.15 -18.20 -8.75
CA GLY A 10 3.52 -16.79 -8.92
C GLY A 10 3.44 -16.31 -10.39
N LYS A 11 3.92 -17.14 -11.32
CA LYS A 11 3.91 -16.88 -12.78
C LYS A 11 2.50 -16.86 -13.36
N PHE A 12 1.66 -17.81 -12.97
CA PHE A 12 0.26 -17.86 -13.43
C PHE A 12 -0.52 -16.63 -12.96
N LEU A 13 -0.37 -16.26 -11.68
CA LEU A 13 -1.04 -15.08 -11.15
C LEU A 13 -0.53 -13.79 -11.82
N LYS A 14 0.78 -13.71 -12.15
CA LYS A 14 1.35 -12.61 -12.94
C LYS A 14 0.64 -12.50 -14.29
N SER A 15 0.54 -13.58 -15.05
CA SER A 15 -0.09 -13.54 -16.38
C SER A 15 -1.55 -13.09 -16.29
N LYS A 16 -2.29 -13.54 -15.27
CA LYS A 16 -3.66 -13.06 -15.04
C LYS A 16 -3.75 -11.59 -14.66
N ILE A 17 -2.82 -11.06 -13.87
CA ILE A 17 -2.74 -9.62 -13.58
C ILE A 17 -2.49 -8.84 -14.88
N LEU A 18 -1.52 -9.27 -15.70
CA LEU A 18 -1.20 -8.61 -16.97
C LEU A 18 -2.37 -8.67 -17.96
N GLU A 19 -3.06 -9.82 -18.08
CA GLU A 19 -4.28 -9.95 -18.89
C GLU A 19 -5.39 -8.98 -18.45
N ILE A 20 -5.55 -8.77 -17.15
CA ILE A 20 -6.55 -7.82 -16.62
C ILE A 20 -6.11 -6.39 -16.93
N LEU A 21 -4.85 -6.05 -16.68
CA LEU A 21 -4.32 -4.71 -16.94
C LEU A 21 -4.43 -4.32 -18.42
N ALA A 22 -4.11 -5.26 -19.32
CA ALA A 22 -4.26 -5.08 -20.76
C ALA A 22 -5.71 -4.78 -21.19
N LYS A 23 -6.70 -5.40 -20.54
CA LYS A 23 -8.13 -5.12 -20.82
C LYS A 23 -8.55 -3.68 -20.48
N TYR A 24 -7.81 -3.01 -19.61
CA TYR A 24 -8.05 -1.63 -19.22
C TYR A 24 -7.00 -0.66 -19.79
N GLU A 25 -6.14 -1.14 -20.71
CA GLU A 25 -5.07 -0.32 -21.32
C GLU A 25 -4.14 0.29 -20.25
N ILE A 26 -3.91 -0.45 -19.16
CA ILE A 26 -3.01 -0.05 -18.08
C ILE A 26 -1.71 -0.80 -18.28
N GLY A 27 -0.63 -0.10 -18.62
CA GLY A 27 0.70 -0.69 -18.64
C GLY A 27 1.25 -0.94 -17.23
N VAL A 28 2.22 -1.85 -17.12
CA VAL A 28 2.84 -2.27 -15.85
C VAL A 28 3.56 -1.10 -15.18
N GLU A 29 4.06 -0.15 -15.96
CA GLU A 29 4.69 1.10 -15.53
C GLU A 29 3.79 2.01 -14.72
N ARG A 30 2.47 1.85 -14.87
CA ARG A 30 1.47 2.62 -14.11
C ARG A 30 1.16 2.00 -12.75
N ILE A 31 1.70 0.82 -12.43
CA ILE A 31 1.52 0.18 -11.13
C ILE A 31 2.43 0.86 -10.09
N PHE A 32 1.82 1.66 -9.20
CA PHE A 32 2.56 2.24 -8.08
C PHE A 32 2.88 1.22 -6.99
N CYS A 33 1.88 0.45 -6.59
CA CYS A 33 1.95 -0.47 -5.46
C CYS A 33 0.97 -1.63 -5.64
N VAL A 34 1.36 -2.81 -5.18
CA VAL A 34 0.49 -3.97 -5.04
C VAL A 34 0.27 -4.24 -3.56
N THR A 35 -0.99 -4.36 -3.15
CA THR A 35 -1.35 -4.84 -1.83
C THR A 35 -1.81 -6.30 -1.93
N CYS A 36 -1.15 -7.21 -1.22
CA CYS A 36 -1.52 -8.61 -1.21
C CYS A 36 -1.38 -9.25 0.18
N ASP A 37 -1.95 -10.43 0.36
CA ASP A 37 -1.72 -11.22 1.57
C ASP A 37 -0.25 -11.67 1.70
N ASN A 38 0.07 -12.35 2.80
CA ASN A 38 1.41 -12.85 3.07
C ASN A 38 1.66 -14.23 2.43
N GLY A 39 0.77 -14.68 1.53
CA GLY A 39 0.88 -15.94 0.82
C GLY A 39 2.11 -15.96 -0.07
N ALA A 40 2.87 -17.06 0.00
CA ALA A 40 4.14 -17.19 -0.73
C ALA A 40 3.97 -16.98 -2.24
N ASN A 41 2.85 -17.45 -2.82
CA ASN A 41 2.57 -17.29 -4.24
C ASN A 41 2.28 -15.83 -4.61
N MET A 42 1.52 -15.08 -3.79
CA MET A 42 1.26 -13.66 -4.01
C MET A 42 2.56 -12.83 -3.93
N LEU A 43 3.41 -13.12 -2.95
CA LEU A 43 4.72 -12.48 -2.83
C LEU A 43 5.62 -12.82 -4.04
N ALA A 44 5.58 -14.06 -4.53
CA ALA A 44 6.30 -14.46 -5.72
C ALA A 44 5.77 -13.73 -6.97
N THR A 45 4.46 -13.57 -7.12
CA THR A 45 3.85 -12.80 -8.21
C THR A 45 4.37 -11.37 -8.27
N VAL A 46 4.43 -10.68 -7.13
CA VAL A 46 4.92 -9.29 -7.09
C VAL A 46 6.40 -9.21 -7.46
N ARG A 47 7.23 -10.18 -7.06
CA ARG A 47 8.62 -10.26 -7.53
C ARG A 47 8.71 -10.48 -9.04
N GLU A 48 7.85 -11.32 -9.60
CA GLU A 48 7.84 -11.54 -11.05
C GLU A 48 7.33 -10.32 -11.82
N LEU A 49 6.38 -9.55 -11.26
CA LEU A 49 5.95 -8.27 -11.83
C LEU A 49 7.08 -7.22 -11.81
N ARG A 50 7.88 -7.17 -10.74
CA ARG A 50 9.07 -6.31 -10.68
C ARG A 50 10.06 -6.64 -11.80
N LYS A 51 10.32 -7.93 -12.04
CA LYS A 51 11.21 -8.38 -13.12
C LYS A 51 10.66 -8.02 -14.51
N GLU A 52 9.36 -8.21 -14.73
CA GLU A 52 8.72 -7.84 -16.01
C GLU A 52 8.91 -6.36 -16.30
N PHE A 53 8.73 -5.54 -15.27
CA PHE A 53 8.92 -4.11 -15.37
C PHE A 53 10.39 -3.74 -15.65
N GLU A 54 11.35 -4.39 -14.99
CA GLU A 54 12.79 -4.23 -15.27
C GLU A 54 13.14 -4.62 -16.71
N ILE A 55 12.50 -5.65 -17.27
CA ILE A 55 12.70 -6.07 -18.67
C ILE A 55 12.16 -4.99 -19.63
N ILE A 56 10.95 -4.48 -19.40
CA ILE A 56 10.37 -3.39 -20.21
C ILE A 56 11.28 -2.15 -20.18
N LEU A 57 11.81 -1.81 -19.01
CA LEU A 57 12.72 -0.66 -18.86
C LEU A 57 14.05 -0.86 -19.58
N ASN A 58 14.64 -2.04 -19.47
CA ASN A 58 15.95 -2.31 -20.06
C ASN A 58 15.87 -2.50 -21.58
N GLY A 59 14.67 -2.74 -22.10
CA GLY A 59 14.38 -2.99 -23.50
C GLY A 59 14.93 -4.34 -23.94
N GLU A 60 14.06 -5.21 -24.45
CA GLU A 60 14.51 -6.02 -25.56
C GLU A 60 14.80 -5.03 -26.69
N ALA A 61 16.07 -4.94 -27.09
CA ALA A 61 16.45 -4.36 -28.36
C ALA A 61 15.76 -5.19 -29.46
N SER A 62 14.52 -4.86 -29.78
CA SER A 62 13.86 -5.31 -31.00
C SER A 62 14.15 -4.25 -32.04
N ASP A 63 15.08 -4.57 -32.94
CA ASP A 63 15.44 -3.80 -34.15
C ASP A 63 14.25 -3.71 -35.12
N ASN A 64 13.19 -2.99 -34.74
CA ASN A 64 12.21 -2.51 -35.71
C ASN A 64 12.33 -0.99 -35.75
N GLU A 65 13.23 -0.55 -36.64
CA GLU A 65 13.20 0.78 -37.22
C GLU A 65 11.88 0.90 -38.00
N ASP A 66 10.83 1.44 -37.38
CA ASP A 66 9.80 2.19 -38.08
C ASP A 66 9.06 3.09 -37.09
N ASP A 67 9.28 4.39 -37.27
CA ASP A 67 8.47 5.54 -36.89
C ASP A 67 7.82 5.59 -35.50
N GLU A 68 8.50 6.21 -34.52
CA GLU A 68 7.93 7.21 -33.59
C GLU A 68 9.05 7.84 -32.71
N ALA A 69 9.83 8.75 -33.30
CA ALA A 69 10.98 9.41 -32.64
C ALA A 69 10.63 10.15 -31.33
N ASP A 70 9.38 10.60 -31.19
CA ASP A 70 8.89 11.35 -30.03
C ASP A 70 8.48 10.46 -28.84
N GLU A 71 8.05 9.23 -29.10
CA GLU A 71 7.72 8.25 -28.06
C GLU A 71 9.03 7.65 -27.49
N GLN A 72 9.97 7.34 -28.38
CA GLN A 72 11.31 6.86 -28.01
C GLN A 72 12.06 7.85 -27.10
N ALA A 73 11.91 9.16 -27.33
CA ALA A 73 12.52 10.19 -26.48
C ALA A 73 11.93 10.21 -25.05
N ALA A 74 10.61 10.04 -24.92
CA ALA A 74 9.93 9.98 -23.63
C ALA A 74 10.31 8.71 -22.85
N TRP A 75 10.35 7.57 -23.53
CA TRP A 75 10.85 6.31 -22.97
C TRP A 75 12.33 6.38 -22.60
N THR A 76 13.15 7.10 -23.36
CA THR A 76 14.58 7.32 -23.05
C THR A 76 14.77 8.11 -21.76
N ILE A 77 13.98 9.17 -21.54
CA ILE A 77 14.00 9.94 -20.29
C ILE A 77 13.49 9.08 -19.13
N LEU A 78 12.37 8.37 -19.34
CA LEU A 78 11.82 7.46 -18.34
C LEU A 78 12.86 6.41 -17.93
N ARG A 79 13.57 5.82 -18.90
CA ARG A 79 14.68 4.87 -18.68
C ARG A 79 15.89 5.47 -17.97
N SER A 80 16.23 6.74 -18.20
CA SER A 80 17.37 7.37 -17.53
C SER A 80 17.08 7.68 -16.06
N VAL A 81 15.82 7.97 -15.70
CA VAL A 81 15.47 8.30 -14.31
C VAL A 81 15.11 7.03 -13.52
N LEU A 82 14.48 6.02 -14.14
CA LEU A 82 13.91 4.85 -13.45
C LEU A 82 14.86 3.95 -12.63
N PRO A 83 16.11 3.72 -13.03
CA PRO A 83 17.08 2.97 -12.21
C PRO A 83 17.41 3.64 -10.88
N GLU A 84 17.20 4.96 -10.76
CA GLU A 84 17.41 5.70 -9.51
C GLU A 84 16.24 5.55 -8.52
N PHE A 85 15.12 4.97 -8.97
CA PHE A 85 13.95 4.68 -8.15
C PHE A 85 14.11 3.31 -7.48
N GLN A 86 14.36 3.31 -6.18
CA GLN A 86 14.27 2.08 -5.41
C GLN A 86 12.84 1.53 -5.45
N GLU A 87 12.72 0.27 -5.89
CA GLU A 87 11.48 -0.51 -6.04
C GLU A 87 10.46 0.05 -7.05
N SER A 88 10.65 -0.33 -8.31
CA SER A 88 9.72 -0.11 -9.42
C SER A 88 8.24 -0.34 -9.09
N VAL A 89 7.94 -1.51 -8.50
CA VAL A 89 6.60 -1.90 -8.03
C VAL A 89 6.68 -2.11 -6.53
N ASN A 90 6.06 -1.22 -5.76
CA ASN A 90 6.06 -1.35 -4.31
C ASN A 90 5.15 -2.49 -3.84
N LEU A 91 5.53 -3.14 -2.75
CA LEU A 91 4.73 -4.16 -2.09
C LEU A 91 4.27 -3.67 -0.72
N VAL A 92 2.96 -3.63 -0.51
CA VAL A 92 2.36 -3.46 0.81
C VAL A 92 1.69 -4.77 1.21
N ARG A 93 2.09 -5.32 2.35
CA ARG A 93 1.40 -6.51 2.90
C ARG A 93 0.03 -6.09 3.43
N CYS A 94 -0.98 -6.92 3.21
CA CYS A 94 -2.32 -6.67 3.68
C CYS A 94 -2.36 -6.51 5.21
N GLY A 95 -2.81 -5.35 5.67
CA GLY A 95 -2.89 -5.02 7.09
C GLY A 95 -3.80 -5.99 7.85
N VAL A 96 -5.00 -6.25 7.33
CA VAL A 96 -5.98 -7.18 7.91
C VAL A 96 -5.40 -8.60 8.07
N HIS A 97 -4.79 -9.13 7.01
CA HIS A 97 -4.19 -10.46 7.08
C HIS A 97 -3.02 -10.49 8.06
N THR A 98 -2.22 -9.42 8.11
CA THR A 98 -1.10 -9.31 9.05
C THR A 98 -1.57 -9.19 10.50
N LEU A 99 -2.71 -8.53 10.75
CA LEU A 99 -3.38 -8.48 12.06
C LEU A 99 -3.86 -9.87 12.48
N GLN A 100 -4.47 -10.63 11.57
CA GLN A 100 -4.87 -12.01 11.81
C GLN A 100 -3.67 -12.94 12.08
N LEU A 101 -2.51 -12.69 11.46
CA LEU A 101 -1.28 -13.42 11.78
C LEU A 101 -0.81 -13.14 13.21
N ALA A 102 -0.94 -11.90 13.71
CA ALA A 102 -0.61 -11.58 15.10
C ALA A 102 -1.47 -12.39 16.09
N VAL A 103 -2.78 -12.52 15.81
CA VAL A 103 -3.68 -13.40 16.57
C VAL A 103 -3.20 -14.85 16.50
N ASN A 104 -2.88 -15.33 15.30
CA ASN A 104 -2.42 -16.70 15.06
C ASN A 104 -1.11 -17.04 15.78
N ASP A 105 -0.20 -16.07 15.91
CA ASP A 105 1.08 -16.23 16.64
C ASP A 105 0.88 -16.51 18.14
N VAL A 106 -0.25 -16.05 18.69
CA VAL A 106 -0.64 -16.28 20.08
C VAL A 106 -1.49 -17.55 20.17
N THR A 107 -2.57 -17.66 19.40
CA THR A 107 -3.53 -18.76 19.53
C THR A 107 -2.92 -20.13 19.28
N LYS A 108 -1.93 -20.25 18.37
CA LYS A 108 -1.19 -21.51 18.15
C LYS A 108 -0.46 -22.00 19.39
N ARG A 109 0.03 -21.10 20.24
CA ARG A 109 0.71 -21.47 21.49
C ARG A 109 -0.27 -21.94 22.56
N HIS A 110 -1.53 -21.50 22.46
CA HIS A 110 -2.62 -21.86 23.37
C HIS A 110 -3.59 -22.91 22.77
N ASP A 111 -3.20 -23.61 21.69
CA ASP A 111 -4.05 -24.56 20.95
C ASP A 111 -4.61 -25.67 21.85
N GLN A 112 -3.84 -26.11 22.86
CA GLN A 112 -4.31 -27.11 23.83
C GLN A 112 -5.48 -26.60 24.69
N HIS A 113 -5.46 -25.34 25.12
CA HIS A 113 -6.58 -24.74 25.88
C HIS A 113 -7.81 -24.57 24.98
N ILE A 114 -7.61 -24.11 23.74
CA ILE A 114 -8.69 -23.95 22.75
C ILE A 114 -9.34 -25.30 22.40
N ARG A 115 -8.54 -26.36 22.21
CA ARG A 115 -9.05 -27.72 21.97
C ARG A 115 -9.79 -28.27 23.18
N ARG A 116 -9.23 -28.12 24.39
CA ARG A 116 -9.91 -28.56 25.63
C ARG A 116 -11.25 -27.87 25.80
N ILE A 117 -11.34 -26.56 25.58
CA ILE A 117 -12.62 -25.83 25.64
C ILE A 117 -13.58 -26.38 24.58
N SER A 118 -13.11 -26.67 23.37
CA SER A 118 -13.92 -27.26 22.29
C SER A 118 -14.40 -28.69 22.61
N GLU A 119 -13.65 -29.46 23.40
CA GLU A 119 -14.00 -30.81 23.85
C GLU A 119 -14.93 -30.80 25.07
N VAL A 120 -14.69 -29.90 26.01
CA VAL A 120 -15.48 -29.71 27.23
C VAL A 120 -16.82 -29.03 26.93
N ALA A 121 -16.88 -28.13 25.95
CA ALA A 121 -18.13 -27.56 25.45
C ALA A 121 -19.09 -28.64 24.92
N LYS A 122 -18.57 -29.78 24.45
CA LYS A 122 -19.39 -30.94 24.05
C LYS A 122 -19.99 -31.70 25.24
N HIS A 123 -19.45 -31.51 26.45
CA HIS A 123 -19.81 -32.25 27.67
C HIS A 123 -20.18 -31.35 28.87
N CYS A 124 -20.42 -30.05 28.64
CA CYS A 124 -21.03 -29.08 29.56
C CYS A 124 -20.33 -28.80 30.92
N HIS A 125 -19.01 -29.02 31.07
CA HIS A 125 -18.28 -28.75 32.32
C HIS A 125 -17.17 -27.69 32.18
N LEU A 126 -17.53 -26.44 31.84
CA LEU A 126 -16.58 -25.34 31.59
C LEU A 126 -16.11 -24.59 32.86
N THR A 127 -16.45 -25.06 34.06
CA THR A 127 -16.27 -24.31 35.31
C THR A 127 -14.84 -23.81 35.52
N ASP A 128 -13.84 -24.65 35.20
CA ASP A 128 -12.42 -24.32 35.38
C ASP A 128 -11.82 -23.52 34.20
N SER A 129 -12.60 -23.27 33.14
CA SER A 129 -12.16 -22.60 31.92
C SER A 129 -12.74 -21.19 31.74
N TRP A 130 -13.71 -20.78 32.57
CA TRP A 130 -14.37 -19.48 32.42
C TRP A 130 -13.42 -18.29 32.55
N SER A 131 -12.46 -18.33 33.48
CA SER A 131 -11.45 -17.28 33.62
C SER A 131 -10.65 -17.10 32.32
N PHE A 132 -10.17 -18.20 31.75
CA PHE A 132 -9.48 -18.16 30.45
C PHE A 132 -10.40 -17.66 29.33
N ILE A 133 -11.67 -18.06 29.30
CA ILE A 133 -12.63 -17.60 28.27
C ILE A 133 -12.85 -16.09 28.38
N HIS A 134 -13.02 -15.56 29.60
CA HIS A 134 -13.12 -14.11 29.82
C HIS A 134 -11.85 -13.38 29.38
N ASP A 135 -10.68 -13.84 29.83
CA ASP A 135 -9.39 -13.27 29.42
C ASP A 135 -9.23 -13.31 27.90
N TYR A 136 -9.63 -14.41 27.25
CA TYR A 136 -9.56 -14.59 25.81
C TYR A 136 -10.48 -13.59 25.09
N LEU A 137 -11.75 -13.48 25.51
CA LEU A 137 -12.69 -12.57 24.89
C LEU A 137 -12.24 -11.12 25.04
N GLU A 138 -11.90 -10.69 26.25
CA GLU A 138 -11.43 -9.31 26.50
C GLU A 138 -10.14 -9.00 25.73
N THR A 139 -9.21 -9.96 25.66
CA THR A 139 -7.93 -9.77 24.95
C THR A 139 -8.12 -9.68 23.44
N PHE A 140 -8.98 -10.52 22.83
CA PHE A 140 -9.10 -10.60 21.37
C PHE A 140 -10.21 -9.73 20.78
N GLU A 141 -11.18 -9.27 21.58
CA GLU A 141 -12.29 -8.43 21.14
C GLU A 141 -11.85 -7.14 20.41
N PRO A 142 -10.86 -6.37 20.89
CA PRO A 142 -10.40 -5.18 20.17
C PRO A 142 -9.89 -5.50 18.76
N VAL A 143 -9.17 -6.61 18.62
CA VAL A 143 -8.60 -7.05 17.34
C VAL A 143 -9.69 -7.58 16.40
N TYR A 144 -10.72 -8.24 16.96
CA TYR A 144 -11.89 -8.69 16.21
C TYR A 144 -12.64 -7.52 15.57
N TYR A 145 -13.00 -6.50 16.37
CA TYR A 145 -13.70 -5.32 15.84
C TYR A 145 -12.83 -4.53 14.87
N CYS A 146 -11.53 -4.39 15.17
CA CYS A 146 -10.57 -3.76 14.27
C CYS A 146 -10.55 -4.46 12.89
N THR A 147 -10.45 -5.79 12.88
CA THR A 147 -10.49 -6.62 11.66
C THR A 147 -11.79 -6.39 10.88
N LYS A 148 -12.95 -6.46 11.55
CA LYS A 148 -14.25 -6.24 10.90
C LYS A 148 -14.35 -4.84 10.31
N ASN A 149 -13.94 -3.82 11.05
CA ASN A 149 -13.98 -2.43 10.59
C ASN A 149 -13.11 -2.22 9.36
N MET A 150 -11.89 -2.79 9.35
CA MET A 150 -10.98 -2.71 8.21
C MET A 150 -11.46 -3.51 6.98
N GLN A 151 -12.33 -4.50 7.16
CA GLN A 151 -12.88 -5.29 6.07
C GLN A 151 -14.14 -4.68 5.45
N MET A 152 -14.88 -3.84 6.20
CA MET A 152 -16.15 -3.27 5.73
C MET A 152 -15.98 -2.23 4.62
N HIS A 153 -14.88 -1.47 4.63
CA HIS A 153 -14.60 -0.43 3.63
C HIS A 153 -13.13 -0.44 3.25
N HIS A 154 -12.79 0.14 2.09
CA HIS A 154 -11.40 0.42 1.77
C HIS A 154 -10.81 1.41 2.79
N VAL A 155 -9.76 0.99 3.48
CA VAL A 155 -9.09 1.80 4.50
C VAL A 155 -7.78 2.35 3.94
N GLY A 156 -7.55 3.65 4.10
CA GLY A 156 -6.28 4.29 3.75
C GLY A 156 -5.12 3.78 4.59
N LEU A 157 -3.88 3.88 4.09
CA LEU A 157 -2.69 3.36 4.77
C LEU A 157 -2.49 3.98 6.17
N SER A 158 -2.76 5.27 6.34
CA SER A 158 -2.63 5.94 7.63
C SER A 158 -3.75 5.55 8.60
N ASP A 159 -4.99 5.41 8.11
CA ASP A 159 -6.13 4.95 8.92
C ASP A 159 -5.97 3.49 9.36
N LEU A 160 -5.36 2.65 8.52
CA LEU A 160 -4.96 1.29 8.88
C LEU A 160 -4.06 1.31 10.13
N VAL A 161 -3.04 2.17 10.14
CA VAL A 161 -2.12 2.27 11.28
C VAL A 161 -2.82 2.85 12.51
N MET A 162 -3.67 3.87 12.35
CA MET A 162 -4.46 4.41 13.46
C MET A 162 -5.35 3.34 14.11
N ALA A 163 -6.12 2.62 13.31
CA ALA A 163 -7.00 1.56 13.81
C ALA A 163 -6.22 0.38 14.41
N TRP A 164 -5.03 0.07 13.88
CA TRP A 164 -4.13 -0.90 14.50
C TRP A 164 -3.64 -0.44 15.87
N LEU A 165 -3.17 0.80 15.98
CA LEU A 165 -2.65 1.37 17.23
C LEU A 165 -3.75 1.45 18.30
N ASP A 166 -4.96 1.85 17.94
CA ASP A 166 -6.11 1.86 18.85
C ASP A 166 -6.44 0.45 19.37
N ALA A 167 -6.44 -0.56 18.50
CA ALA A 167 -6.64 -1.95 18.91
C ALA A 167 -5.51 -2.44 19.82
N ALA A 168 -4.25 -2.18 19.46
CA ALA A 168 -3.09 -2.58 20.26
C ALA A 168 -3.07 -1.91 21.64
N TYR A 169 -3.46 -0.64 21.72
CA TYR A 169 -3.61 0.09 22.97
C TYR A 169 -4.69 -0.55 23.86
N LYS A 170 -5.87 -0.83 23.31
CA LYS A 170 -6.95 -1.52 24.05
C LYS A 170 -6.52 -2.89 24.58
N VAL A 171 -5.81 -3.68 23.76
CA VAL A 171 -5.23 -4.95 24.22
C VAL A 171 -4.24 -4.73 25.37
N SER A 172 -3.39 -3.71 25.30
CA SER A 172 -2.40 -3.44 26.35
C SER A 172 -2.99 -3.03 27.70
N MET A 173 -4.26 -2.61 27.73
CA MET A 173 -4.98 -2.26 28.96
C MET A 173 -5.54 -3.49 29.68
N VAL A 174 -5.57 -4.66 29.02
CA VAL A 174 -6.06 -5.90 29.63
C VAL A 174 -4.93 -6.53 30.47
N GLU A 175 -5.21 -6.79 31.75
CA GLU A 175 -4.25 -7.37 32.69
C GLU A 175 -4.20 -8.91 32.59
N SER A 176 -3.71 -9.43 31.47
CA SER A 176 -3.51 -10.89 31.30
C SER A 176 -2.17 -11.22 30.64
N SER A 177 -1.66 -12.44 30.87
CA SER A 177 -0.47 -12.93 30.16
C SER A 177 -0.72 -13.01 28.65
N LEU A 178 -1.94 -13.40 28.27
CA LEU A 178 -2.42 -13.49 26.90
C LEU A 178 -2.39 -12.12 26.20
N ALA A 179 -2.83 -11.07 26.90
CA ALA A 179 -2.79 -9.69 26.40
C ALA A 179 -1.36 -9.21 26.17
N LYS A 180 -0.44 -9.48 27.10
CA LYS A 180 0.99 -9.15 26.93
C LYS A 180 1.59 -9.84 25.70
N GLU A 181 1.31 -11.12 25.52
CA GLU A 181 1.75 -11.89 24.35
C GLU A 181 1.16 -11.34 23.04
N LEU A 182 -0.12 -10.96 23.05
CA LEU A 182 -0.78 -10.37 21.88
C LEU A 182 -0.27 -8.97 21.57
N SER A 183 -0.05 -8.10 22.57
CA SER A 183 0.55 -6.78 22.37
C SER A 183 1.93 -6.90 21.72
N GLN A 184 2.77 -7.85 22.15
CA GLN A 184 4.07 -8.11 21.54
C GLN A 184 3.95 -8.58 20.08
N ALA A 185 3.01 -9.49 19.79
CA ALA A 185 2.75 -9.95 18.44
C ALA A 185 2.25 -8.80 17.54
N LEU A 186 1.34 -7.97 18.04
CA LEU A 186 0.80 -6.81 17.33
C LEU A 186 1.90 -5.79 17.00
N ASP A 187 2.77 -5.46 17.96
CA ASP A 187 3.88 -4.54 17.71
C ASP A 187 4.85 -5.11 16.67
N SER A 188 5.32 -6.36 16.86
CA SER A 188 6.25 -7.00 15.92
C SER A 188 5.72 -7.01 14.48
N ARG A 189 4.44 -7.33 14.32
CA ARG A 189 3.77 -7.36 13.00
C ARG A 189 3.57 -5.96 12.42
N LEU A 190 3.26 -4.96 13.23
CA LEU A 190 3.19 -3.56 12.79
C LEU A 190 4.56 -3.04 12.33
N GLN A 191 5.63 -3.31 13.09
CA GLN A 191 6.99 -2.94 12.68
C GLN A 191 7.38 -3.57 11.35
N MET A 192 6.94 -4.80 11.07
CA MET A 192 7.13 -5.44 9.77
C MET A 192 6.39 -4.71 8.64
N LEU A 193 5.14 -4.28 8.85
CA LEU A 193 4.38 -3.50 7.88
C LEU A 193 5.06 -2.16 7.58
N LYS A 194 5.53 -1.47 8.63
CA LYS A 194 6.21 -0.16 8.53
C LYS A 194 7.55 -0.20 7.79
N LYS A 195 8.07 -1.37 7.39
CA LYS A 195 9.30 -1.47 6.59
C LYS A 195 9.13 -1.01 5.14
N CYS A 196 7.91 -1.05 4.59
CA CYS A 196 7.70 -0.65 3.20
C CYS A 196 7.60 0.88 3.05
N LEU A 197 8.25 1.41 2.01
CA LEU A 197 8.31 2.86 1.74
C LEU A 197 6.93 3.49 1.52
N PRO A 198 5.97 2.90 0.78
CA PRO A 198 4.67 3.52 0.59
C PRO A 198 3.92 3.78 1.90
N LEU A 199 3.99 2.82 2.83
CA LEU A 199 3.34 3.00 4.14
C LEU A 199 4.02 4.11 4.93
N LYS A 200 5.35 4.13 4.99
CA LYS A 200 6.09 5.21 5.65
C LYS A 200 5.78 6.58 5.01
N ALA A 201 5.72 6.66 3.68
CA ALA A 201 5.40 7.88 2.96
C ALA A 201 3.97 8.36 3.26
N ALA A 202 2.99 7.45 3.32
CA ALA A 202 1.62 7.78 3.71
C ALA A 202 1.55 8.36 5.13
N LEU A 203 2.28 7.76 6.08
CA LEU A 203 2.37 8.27 7.45
C LEU A 203 3.11 9.62 7.52
N PHE A 204 4.16 9.81 6.71
CA PHE A 204 4.91 11.07 6.65
C PHE A 204 4.08 12.23 6.07
N LEU A 205 3.15 11.93 5.16
CA LEU A 205 2.23 12.91 4.58
C LEU A 205 1.01 13.18 5.47
N ASP A 206 0.78 12.37 6.51
CA ASP A 206 -0.36 12.52 7.40
C ASP A 206 0.02 13.35 8.63
N PRO A 207 -0.58 14.55 8.82
CA PRO A 207 -0.26 15.42 9.94
C PRO A 207 -0.52 14.79 11.32
N ARG A 208 -1.40 13.78 11.42
CA ARG A 208 -1.65 13.05 12.69
C ARG A 208 -0.39 12.31 13.16
N PHE A 209 0.46 11.91 12.23
CA PHE A 209 1.70 11.17 12.47
C PHE A 209 2.94 12.05 12.37
N HIS A 210 2.91 13.09 11.52
CA HIS A 210 4.03 13.99 11.25
C HIS A 210 3.72 15.43 11.68
N TYR A 211 3.31 15.61 12.93
CA TYR A 211 3.15 16.92 13.57
C TYR A 211 4.51 17.48 14.03
N LEU A 212 4.53 18.75 14.44
CA LEU A 212 5.72 19.43 14.97
C LEU A 212 6.30 18.62 16.15
N ASP A 213 7.59 18.35 16.15
CA ASP A 213 8.29 17.52 17.15
C ASP A 213 7.95 16.02 17.16
N SER A 214 7.24 15.50 16.13
CA SER A 214 7.05 14.06 15.98
C SER A 214 8.39 13.32 15.87
N THR A 215 8.55 12.30 16.71
CA THR A 215 9.72 11.40 16.74
C THR A 215 9.52 10.15 15.89
N LEU A 216 8.42 10.08 15.13
CA LEU A 216 8.07 8.90 14.34
C LEU A 216 9.10 8.57 13.25
N PHE A 217 9.73 9.61 12.68
CA PHE A 217 10.76 9.49 11.65
C PHE A 217 12.01 10.27 12.07
N LYS A 218 13.18 9.64 11.88
CA LYS A 218 14.47 10.30 12.02
C LYS A 218 14.80 11.15 10.79
N ASP A 219 15.77 12.06 10.89
CA ASP A 219 16.05 13.02 9.82
C ASP A 219 16.56 12.37 8.52
N ASP A 220 17.31 11.27 8.64
CA ASP A 220 17.71 10.43 7.51
C ASP A 220 16.51 9.77 6.84
N GLU A 221 15.59 9.19 7.61
CA GLU A 221 14.34 8.63 7.09
C GLU A 221 13.47 9.71 6.44
N LYS A 222 13.39 10.91 7.01
CA LYS A 222 12.66 12.04 6.39
C LYS A 222 13.27 12.43 5.05
N ALA A 223 14.60 12.40 4.91
CA ALA A 223 15.27 12.68 3.65
C ALA A 223 14.96 11.60 2.59
N GLU A 224 15.01 10.33 2.97
CA GLU A 224 14.63 9.19 2.12
C GLU A 224 13.17 9.30 1.66
N LEU A 225 12.24 9.60 2.57
CA LEU A 225 10.81 9.71 2.24
C LEU A 225 10.52 10.90 1.33
N ARG A 226 11.18 12.05 1.54
CA ARG A 226 11.08 13.19 0.62
C ARG A 226 11.62 12.85 -0.77
N LYS A 227 12.72 12.09 -0.85
CA LYS A 227 13.25 11.59 -2.12
C LYS A 227 12.22 10.68 -2.79
N PHE A 228 11.73 9.65 -2.10
CA PHE A 228 10.71 8.72 -2.61
C PHE A 228 9.45 9.41 -3.13
N ILE A 229 8.95 10.43 -2.42
CA ILE A 229 7.76 11.20 -2.84
C ILE A 229 8.06 12.02 -4.11
N ARG A 230 9.21 12.72 -4.15
CA ARG A 230 9.61 13.50 -5.34
C ARG A 230 9.80 12.61 -6.55
N ASP A 231 10.51 11.49 -6.37
CA ASP A 231 10.73 10.49 -7.41
C ASP A 231 9.36 10.03 -7.93
N THR A 232 8.47 9.57 -7.05
CA THR A 232 7.10 9.15 -7.41
C THR A 232 6.36 10.23 -8.20
N SER A 233 6.45 11.51 -7.80
CA SER A 233 5.85 12.63 -8.53
C SER A 233 6.44 12.80 -9.93
N THR A 234 7.76 12.72 -10.08
CA THR A 234 8.45 12.78 -11.38
C THR A 234 8.00 11.64 -12.29
N ARG A 235 7.84 10.42 -11.74
CA ARG A 235 7.32 9.28 -12.51
C ARG A 235 5.89 9.52 -12.99
N ILE A 236 5.02 10.03 -12.12
CA ILE A 236 3.63 10.35 -12.50
C ILE A 236 3.61 11.40 -13.63
N ALA A 237 4.45 12.44 -13.53
CA ALA A 237 4.55 13.47 -14.56
C ALA A 237 5.03 12.90 -15.90
N ALA A 238 6.07 12.05 -15.89
CA ALA A 238 6.61 11.40 -17.08
C ALA A 238 5.58 10.46 -17.75
N LEU A 239 4.78 9.74 -16.96
CA LEU A 239 3.71 8.89 -17.49
C LEU A 239 2.53 9.71 -18.05
N SER A 240 2.30 10.91 -17.53
CA SER A 240 1.22 11.79 -18.00
C SER A 240 1.59 12.47 -19.32
N SER A 241 2.85 12.87 -19.50
CA SER A 241 3.33 13.46 -20.76
C SER A 241 3.33 12.49 -21.94
N VAL A 242 3.40 11.17 -21.67
CA VAL A 242 3.23 10.12 -22.69
C VAL A 242 1.75 9.97 -23.09
N ALA A 243 0.83 10.03 -22.13
CA ALA A 243 -0.60 9.86 -22.39
C ALA A 243 -1.24 11.04 -23.16
N ASP A 244 -0.71 12.26 -23.04
CA ASP A 244 -1.20 13.44 -23.75
C ASP A 244 -0.76 13.52 -25.24
N LYS A 245 0.12 12.62 -25.70
CA LYS A 245 0.63 12.60 -27.08
C LYS A 245 -0.11 11.65 -28.03
N THR A 246 -1.07 10.87 -27.55
CA THR A 246 -1.95 10.11 -28.45
C THR A 246 -2.85 11.10 -29.21
N PRO A 247 -2.95 11.05 -30.55
CA PRO A 247 -3.70 12.06 -31.31
C PRO A 247 -5.20 11.98 -30.99
N GLN A 248 -5.64 12.79 -30.03
CA GLN A 248 -7.05 13.10 -29.83
C GLN A 248 -7.53 13.96 -31.00
N SER A 249 -8.13 13.31 -31.98
CA SER A 249 -8.99 13.96 -32.97
C SER A 249 -10.32 14.38 -32.33
N ALA A 250 -10.30 15.27 -31.34
CA ALA A 250 -11.47 16.00 -30.86
C ALA A 250 -11.04 17.14 -29.92
N GLU A 251 -11.67 18.31 -30.05
CA GLU A 251 -11.47 19.46 -29.17
C GLU A 251 -11.52 19.08 -27.68
N PRO A 252 -10.63 19.62 -26.83
CA PRO A 252 -10.59 19.28 -25.42
C PRO A 252 -11.84 19.83 -24.73
N LYS A 253 -12.73 18.93 -24.30
CA LYS A 253 -13.81 19.29 -23.37
C LYS A 253 -13.16 19.74 -22.05
N PRO A 254 -13.66 20.81 -21.40
CA PRO A 254 -13.09 21.30 -20.15
C PRO A 254 -13.09 20.19 -19.10
N ASN A 255 -11.90 19.89 -18.56
CA ASN A 255 -11.72 18.82 -17.59
C ASN A 255 -12.39 19.21 -16.26
N PRO A 256 -13.36 18.44 -15.73
CA PRO A 256 -14.04 18.76 -14.48
C PRO A 256 -13.09 18.91 -13.28
N ARG A 257 -11.88 18.31 -13.36
CA ARG A 257 -10.83 18.44 -12.35
C ARG A 257 -10.33 19.88 -12.18
N ASP A 258 -10.29 20.65 -13.26
CA ASP A 258 -9.77 22.02 -13.25
C ASP A 258 -10.73 22.96 -12.48
N GLY A 259 -12.04 22.73 -12.60
CA GLY A 259 -13.06 23.48 -11.86
C GLY A 259 -13.02 23.21 -10.36
N PHE A 260 -12.82 21.94 -9.96
CA PHE A 260 -12.71 21.59 -8.54
C PHE A 260 -11.41 22.11 -7.92
N GLN A 261 -10.29 22.06 -8.66
CA GLN A 261 -9.03 22.60 -8.20
C GLN A 261 -9.07 24.13 -8.04
N ALA A 262 -9.71 24.84 -8.98
CA ALA A 262 -9.95 26.28 -8.85
C ALA A 262 -10.84 26.61 -7.63
N TYR A 263 -11.88 25.82 -7.39
CA TYR A 263 -12.74 25.95 -6.21
C TYR A 263 -11.97 25.78 -4.90
N LEU A 264 -11.17 24.72 -4.77
CA LEU A 264 -10.33 24.49 -3.59
C LEU A 264 -9.32 25.63 -3.40
N CYS A 265 -8.66 26.06 -4.48
CA CYS A 265 -7.70 27.15 -4.44
C CYS A 265 -8.35 28.44 -3.88
N GLY A 266 -9.54 28.80 -4.38
CA GLY A 266 -10.30 29.94 -3.88
C GLY A 266 -10.74 29.79 -2.41
N MET A 267 -11.15 28.60 -1.99
CA MET A 267 -11.57 28.33 -0.61
C MET A 267 -10.43 28.55 0.40
N PHE A 268 -9.19 28.22 0.01
CA PHE A 268 -8.01 28.38 0.85
C PHE A 268 -7.20 29.65 0.53
N GLY A 269 -7.80 30.63 -0.16
CA GLY A 269 -7.23 31.96 -0.38
C GLY A 269 -6.16 32.05 -1.48
N GLY A 270 -5.99 31.01 -2.29
CA GLY A 270 -5.13 31.01 -3.47
C GLY A 270 -5.83 31.58 -4.71
N GLN A 271 -5.05 32.14 -5.64
CA GLN A 271 -5.53 32.55 -6.96
C GLN A 271 -5.38 31.37 -7.93
N PRO A 272 -6.44 30.93 -8.63
CA PRO A 272 -6.32 29.89 -9.65
C PRO A 272 -5.41 30.37 -10.78
N THR A 273 -4.38 29.58 -11.11
CA THR A 273 -3.48 29.88 -12.22
C THR A 273 -4.23 29.70 -13.53
N THR A 274 -4.69 30.80 -14.12
CA THR A 274 -5.17 30.79 -15.50
C THR A 274 -4.01 30.46 -16.41
N SER A 275 -4.05 29.29 -17.04
CA SER A 275 -3.12 28.91 -18.11
C SER A 275 -3.03 30.02 -19.16
N LYS A 276 -1.89 30.71 -19.22
CA LYS A 276 -1.22 31.14 -20.45
C LYS A 276 0.18 31.72 -20.18
N ALA A 277 1.15 31.10 -20.86
CA ALA A 277 2.40 31.64 -21.39
C ALA A 277 3.50 32.15 -20.44
N GLY A 278 4.59 31.37 -20.38
CA GLY A 278 5.99 31.84 -20.43
C GLY A 278 6.43 32.91 -19.44
N GLY A 279 7.01 32.49 -18.32
CA GLY A 279 7.76 33.38 -17.44
C GLY A 279 8.85 32.63 -16.69
N LYS A 280 10.12 32.91 -17.02
CA LYS A 280 11.31 32.47 -16.27
C LYS A 280 11.17 32.91 -14.82
N LEU A 281 11.28 31.96 -13.88
CA LEU A 281 11.60 32.28 -12.50
C LEU A 281 13.13 32.44 -12.39
N SER A 282 13.59 33.68 -12.30
CA SER A 282 14.89 34.00 -11.72
C SER A 282 14.78 33.88 -10.21
N LEU A 283 15.60 33.03 -9.61
CA LEU A 283 15.84 33.00 -8.18
C LEU A 283 17.06 33.88 -7.91
N ASP A 284 16.81 35.11 -7.48
CA ASP A 284 17.73 35.89 -6.67
C ASP A 284 16.95 36.37 -5.44
N GLU A 285 17.62 36.25 -4.28
CA GLU A 285 17.25 36.56 -2.89
C GLU A 285 16.51 35.49 -2.07
#